data_AF-A0A6V7XAR3-F1
#
_entry.id   AF-A0A6V7XAR3-F1
#
_cell.length_a   1.000
_cell.length_b   1.000
_cell.length_c   1.000
_cell.angle_alpha   90.00
_cell.angle_beta   90.00
_cell.angle_gamma   90.00
#
_symmetry.space_group_name_H-M   'P 1'
#
loop_
_entity.id
_entity.type
_entity.pdbx_description
1 polymer ?
#
loop_
_entity_poly.entity_id
_entity_poly.type
_entity_poly.pdbx_seq_one_letter_code
_entity_poly.pdbx_strand_id
1 'polypeptide(L)'
;MYMKAMYFDYRSLAEEIMLTNDPSTIKRLGNADTMRQRQANGAEIGCRDFDHVEWRKVKKNVMLTALRAKFEQNVQLFNMLIETEDALLIEASPTDLFWGIGCNLNSAEIRRIDYWRGSNQMGNLLMELREEFRAKHKTGLNSTSPNSLDT
;
A
#
# COMPACT_ATOMS: atom_id res chain seq x y z
N MET A 1 0.27 -8.96 -2.09
CA MET A 1 1.13 -9.94 -2.80
C MET A 1 0.50 -10.40 -4.11
N TYR A 2 -0.81 -10.63 -4.16
CA TYR A 2 -1.56 -10.94 -5.38
C TYR A 2 -1.16 -10.09 -6.60
N MET A 3 -1.25 -8.76 -6.51
CA MET A 3 -0.93 -7.87 -7.64
C MET A 3 0.53 -7.98 -8.10
N LYS A 4 1.46 -8.34 -7.21
CA LYS A 4 2.86 -8.59 -7.59
C LYS A 4 2.96 -9.88 -8.42
N ALA A 5 2.31 -10.95 -7.99
CA ALA A 5 2.29 -12.22 -8.73
C ALA A 5 1.65 -12.02 -10.12
N MET A 6 0.47 -11.38 -10.17
CA MET A 6 -0.20 -11.05 -11.43
C MET A 6 0.63 -10.17 -12.35
N TYR A 7 1.38 -9.20 -11.82
CA TYR A 7 2.21 -8.31 -12.63
C TYR A 7 3.28 -9.07 -13.43
N PHE A 8 3.81 -10.18 -12.90
CA PHE A 8 4.77 -11.04 -13.58
C PHE A 8 4.14 -12.33 -14.15
N ASP A 9 2.81 -12.35 -14.30
CA ASP A 9 2.05 -13.47 -14.87
C ASP A 9 2.15 -14.80 -14.08
N TYR A 10 2.45 -14.74 -12.78
CA TYR A 10 2.40 -15.87 -11.85
C TYR A 10 0.95 -16.13 -11.40
N ARG A 11 0.14 -16.67 -12.31
CA ARG A 11 -1.32 -16.77 -12.13
C ARG A 11 -1.70 -17.81 -11.08
N SER A 12 -1.06 -18.99 -11.09
CA SER A 12 -1.40 -20.05 -10.13
C SER A 12 -1.07 -19.62 -8.69
N LEU A 13 0.08 -18.96 -8.51
CA LEU A 13 0.53 -18.39 -7.25
C LEU A 13 -0.38 -17.26 -6.80
N ALA A 14 -0.88 -16.44 -7.73
CA ALA A 14 -1.85 -15.38 -7.43
C ALA A 14 -3.17 -15.97 -6.93
N GLU A 15 -3.66 -17.04 -7.53
CA GLU A 15 -4.85 -17.78 -7.06
C GLU A 15 -4.62 -18.36 -5.66
N GLU A 16 -3.49 -19.03 -5.43
CA GLU A 16 -3.14 -19.55 -4.10
C GLU A 16 -3.09 -18.44 -3.03
N ILE A 17 -2.60 -17.25 -3.37
CA ILE A 17 -2.60 -16.09 -2.48
C ILE A 17 -4.03 -15.68 -2.12
N MET A 18 -4.98 -15.74 -3.07
CA MET A 18 -6.38 -15.37 -2.83
C MET A 18 -7.15 -16.43 -2.04
N LEU A 19 -6.68 -17.67 -2.01
CA LEU A 19 -7.29 -18.78 -1.27
C LEU A 19 -6.92 -18.82 0.22
N THR A 20 -5.94 -18.02 0.65
CA THR A 20 -5.52 -17.96 2.05
C THR A 20 -5.78 -16.60 2.67
N ASN A 21 -6.14 -16.60 3.95
CA ASN A 21 -6.26 -15.40 4.77
C ASN A 21 -5.08 -15.23 5.75
N ASP A 22 -4.11 -16.16 5.75
CA ASP A 22 -2.94 -16.09 6.62
C ASP A 22 -1.89 -15.11 6.04
N PRO A 23 -1.61 -13.97 6.72
CA PRO A 23 -0.65 -12.99 6.21
C PRO A 23 0.76 -13.55 6.01
N SER A 24 1.17 -14.52 6.83
CA SER A 24 2.51 -15.10 6.74
C SER A 24 2.67 -15.92 5.45
N THR A 25 1.65 -16.71 5.12
CA THR A 25 1.56 -17.50 3.88
C THR A 25 1.45 -16.59 2.67
N ILE A 26 0.59 -15.57 2.70
CA ILE A 26 0.47 -14.58 1.62
C ILE A 26 1.83 -13.94 1.31
N LYS A 27 2.57 -13.52 2.34
CA LYS A 27 3.90 -12.92 2.20
C LYS A 27 4.92 -13.90 1.60
N ARG A 28 4.91 -15.14 2.07
CA ARG A 28 5.80 -16.20 1.58
C ARG A 28 5.53 -16.50 0.10
N LEU A 29 4.26 -16.71 -0.27
CA LEU A 29 3.88 -16.99 -1.66
C LEU A 29 4.33 -15.86 -2.60
N GLY A 30 4.07 -14.59 -2.26
CA GLY A 30 4.48 -13.45 -3.08
C GLY A 30 5.97 -13.09 -3.04
N ASN A 31 6.80 -13.87 -2.35
CA ASN A 31 8.24 -13.61 -2.27
C ASN A 31 8.93 -13.89 -3.63
N ALA A 32 9.97 -13.12 -3.94
CA ALA A 32 10.74 -13.29 -5.17
C ALA A 32 11.40 -14.68 -5.28
N ASP A 33 11.88 -15.25 -4.18
CA ASP A 33 12.48 -16.58 -4.15
C ASP A 33 11.44 -17.66 -4.46
N THR A 34 10.25 -17.55 -3.89
CA THR A 34 9.15 -18.47 -4.19
C THR A 34 8.70 -18.35 -5.65
N MET A 35 8.62 -17.13 -6.20
CA MET A 35 8.34 -16.90 -7.62
C MET A 35 9.42 -17.57 -8.50
N ARG A 36 10.71 -17.33 -8.24
CA ARG A 36 11.81 -17.97 -8.98
C ARG A 36 11.75 -19.50 -8.90
N GLN A 37 11.47 -20.05 -7.71
CA GLN A 37 11.35 -21.49 -7.52
C GLN A 37 10.19 -22.10 -8.31
N ARG A 38 9.02 -21.45 -8.33
CA ARG A 38 7.82 -21.88 -9.06
C ARG A 38 7.99 -21.85 -10.57
N GLN A 39 8.76 -20.87 -11.05
CA GLN A 39 9.14 -20.84 -12.46
C GLN A 39 10.12 -21.96 -12.78
N ALA A 40 11.18 -22.13 -11.98
CA ALA A 40 12.22 -23.13 -12.22
C ALA A 40 11.71 -24.58 -12.18
N ASN A 41 10.70 -24.87 -11.36
CA ASN A 41 10.11 -26.21 -11.27
C ASN A 41 8.93 -26.45 -12.23
N GLY A 42 8.60 -25.48 -13.10
CA GLY A 42 7.53 -25.61 -14.09
C GLY A 42 6.11 -25.48 -13.53
N ALA A 43 5.94 -25.09 -12.27
CA ALA A 43 4.61 -24.86 -11.69
C ALA A 43 3.94 -23.58 -12.24
N GLU A 44 4.69 -22.68 -12.87
CA GLU A 44 4.21 -21.42 -13.45
C GLU A 44 4.56 -21.33 -14.93
N ILE A 45 3.60 -21.66 -15.79
CA ILE A 45 3.77 -21.71 -17.24
C ILE A 45 3.48 -20.34 -17.84
N GLY A 46 4.41 -19.82 -18.65
CA GLY A 46 4.24 -18.55 -19.37
C GLY A 46 4.42 -17.30 -18.49
N CYS A 47 4.94 -17.44 -17.27
CA CYS A 47 5.28 -16.30 -16.41
C CYS A 47 6.53 -15.55 -16.93
N ARG A 48 6.63 -14.27 -16.57
CA ARG A 48 7.82 -13.45 -16.83
C ARG A 48 8.82 -13.61 -15.68
N ASP A 49 10.11 -13.50 -15.99
CA ASP A 49 11.15 -13.47 -14.96
C ASP A 49 10.89 -12.34 -13.95
N PHE A 50 11.01 -12.65 -12.66
CA PHE A 50 10.86 -11.63 -11.64
C PHE A 50 12.05 -10.65 -11.65
N ASP A 51 11.77 -9.39 -12.01
CA ASP A 51 12.75 -8.30 -11.97
C ASP A 51 12.51 -7.33 -10.79
N HIS A 52 13.51 -7.24 -9.91
CA HIS A 52 13.51 -6.31 -8.78
C HIS A 52 13.51 -4.83 -9.20
N VAL A 53 14.15 -4.48 -10.32
CA VAL A 53 14.25 -3.12 -10.83
C VAL A 53 12.92 -2.68 -11.41
N GLU A 54 12.30 -3.51 -12.26
CA GLU A 54 10.94 -3.30 -12.76
C GLU A 54 9.95 -3.18 -11.61
N TRP A 55 9.97 -4.13 -10.66
CA TRP A 55 9.06 -4.12 -9.51
C TRP A 55 9.22 -2.85 -8.66
N ARG A 56 10.44 -2.35 -8.50
CA ARG A 56 10.71 -1.12 -7.74
C ARG A 56 10.01 0.11 -8.32
N LYS A 57 9.87 0.17 -9.65
CA LYS A 57 9.20 1.28 -10.36
C LYS A 57 7.69 1.29 -10.14
N VAL A 58 7.08 0.10 -10.03
CA VAL A 58 5.60 -0.04 -9.98
C VAL A 58 5.03 -0.28 -8.59
N LYS A 59 5.82 -0.81 -7.64
CA LYS A 59 5.32 -1.24 -6.32
C LYS A 59 4.59 -0.16 -5.52
N LYS A 60 4.97 1.11 -5.70
CA LYS A 60 4.29 2.25 -5.05
C LYS A 60 2.88 2.42 -5.59
N ASN A 61 2.71 2.43 -6.90
CA ASN A 61 1.40 2.57 -7.54
C ASN A 61 0.49 1.39 -7.18
N VAL A 62 1.05 0.18 -7.18
CA VAL A 62 0.34 -1.02 -6.73
C VAL A 62 -0.12 -0.88 -5.28
N MET A 63 0.75 -0.40 -4.38
CA MET A 63 0.37 -0.15 -2.98
C MET A 63 -0.70 0.93 -2.86
N LEU A 64 -0.57 2.04 -3.59
CA LEU A 64 -1.56 3.12 -3.57
C LEU A 64 -2.94 2.63 -4.01
N THR A 65 -3.02 1.80 -5.07
CA THR A 65 -4.27 1.16 -5.48
C THR A 65 -4.86 0.27 -4.38
N ALA A 66 -4.03 -0.53 -3.71
CA ALA A 66 -4.48 -1.36 -2.59
C ALA A 66 -5.00 -0.52 -1.41
N LEU A 67 -4.27 0.54 -1.05
CA LEU A 67 -4.66 1.46 0.01
C LEU A 67 -5.98 2.15 -0.34
N ARG A 68 -6.09 2.71 -1.56
CA ARG A 68 -7.33 3.36 -2.00
C ARG A 68 -8.52 2.41 -1.88
N ALA A 69 -8.42 1.18 -2.41
CA ALA A 69 -9.48 0.18 -2.28
C ALA A 69 -9.80 -0.13 -0.81
N LYS A 70 -8.78 -0.29 0.06
CA LYS A 70 -8.96 -0.58 1.49
C LYS A 70 -9.74 0.52 2.21
N PHE A 71 -9.42 1.78 1.96
CA PHE A 71 -10.06 2.90 2.63
C PHE A 71 -11.43 3.25 2.01
N GLU A 72 -11.61 3.09 0.69
CA GLU A 72 -12.91 3.31 0.04
C GLU A 72 -13.95 2.25 0.44
N GLN A 73 -13.52 0.99 0.65
CA GLN A 73 -14.42 -0.10 1.08
C GLN A 73 -14.74 -0.08 2.57
N ASN A 74 -14.00 0.69 3.38
CA ASN A 74 -14.15 0.70 4.83
C ASN A 74 -14.25 2.12 5.39
N VAL A 75 -15.49 2.56 5.63
CA VAL A 75 -15.80 3.91 6.12
C VAL A 75 -15.13 4.24 7.46
N GLN A 76 -14.94 3.26 8.35
CA GLN A 76 -14.28 3.49 9.63
C GLN A 76 -12.80 3.82 9.43
N LEU A 77 -12.11 3.06 8.58
CA LEU A 77 -10.71 3.32 8.26
C LEU A 77 -10.56 4.65 7.52
N PHE A 78 -11.48 4.96 6.60
CA PHE A 78 -11.53 6.27 5.93
C PHE A 78 -11.57 7.40 6.95
N ASN A 79 -12.52 7.37 7.89
CA ASN A 79 -12.65 8.41 8.92
C ASN A 79 -11.38 8.50 9.77
N MET A 80 -10.82 7.37 10.22
CA MET A 80 -9.56 7.35 10.96
C MET A 80 -8.42 8.04 10.19
N LEU A 81 -8.34 7.86 8.87
CA LEU A 81 -7.31 8.53 8.06
C LEU A 81 -7.54 10.04 7.97
N ILE A 82 -8.79 10.49 7.79
CA ILE A 82 -9.13 11.92 7.73
C ILE A 82 -8.89 12.61 9.07
N GLU A 83 -9.24 11.95 10.18
CA GLU A 83 -9.05 12.42 11.56
C GLU A 83 -7.58 12.60 11.95
N THR A 84 -6.63 12.03 11.18
CA THR A 84 -5.20 12.32 11.38
C THR A 84 -4.81 13.75 11.02
N GLU A 85 -5.73 14.51 10.43
CA GLU A 85 -5.56 15.91 10.06
C GLU A 85 -4.25 16.19 9.30
N ASP A 86 -3.37 17.03 9.84
CA ASP A 86 -2.08 17.37 9.25
C ASP A 86 -0.93 16.62 9.94
N ALA A 87 -1.25 15.61 10.76
CA ALA A 87 -0.24 14.80 11.42
C ALA A 87 0.63 14.05 10.40
N LEU A 88 1.92 13.97 10.71
CA LEU A 88 2.89 13.17 10.00
C LEU A 88 2.68 11.69 10.34
N LEU A 89 2.30 10.90 9.35
CA LEU A 89 2.12 9.45 9.51
C LEU A 89 3.43 8.72 9.25
N ILE A 90 3.81 7.83 10.15
CA ILE A 90 5.06 7.08 10.09
C ILE A 90 4.83 5.58 10.26
N GLU A 91 5.51 4.78 9.45
CA GLU A 91 5.57 3.33 9.62
C GLU A 91 6.83 2.98 10.43
N ALA A 92 6.63 2.67 11.72
CA ALA A 92 7.70 2.37 12.68
C ALA A 92 8.24 0.94 12.52
N SER A 93 8.89 0.69 11.38
CA SER A 93 9.55 -0.58 11.10
C SER A 93 11.08 -0.43 11.22
N PRO A 94 11.76 -1.21 12.10
CA PRO A 94 13.21 -1.14 12.26
C PRO A 94 13.99 -1.77 11.09
N THR A 95 13.34 -2.65 10.32
CA THR A 95 13.97 -3.45 9.25
C THR A 95 13.52 -3.04 7.85
N ASP A 96 12.31 -2.47 7.70
CA ASP A 96 11.81 -2.03 6.40
C ASP A 96 12.19 -0.57 6.13
N LEU A 97 13.34 -0.37 5.47
CA LEU A 97 13.84 0.96 5.14
C LEU A 97 13.13 1.60 3.95
N PHE A 98 12.29 0.87 3.20
CA PHE A 98 11.56 1.47 2.10
C PHE A 98 10.19 1.98 2.58
N TRP A 99 9.40 1.08 3.15
CA TRP A 99 8.06 1.40 3.61
C TRP A 99 8.06 2.14 4.93
N GLY A 100 9.00 1.84 5.82
CA GLY A 100 9.14 2.45 7.15
C GLY A 100 10.30 3.42 7.31
N ILE A 101 10.46 3.92 8.53
CA ILE A 101 11.50 4.89 8.92
C ILE A 101 12.82 4.24 9.38
N GLY A 102 12.87 2.93 9.54
CA GLY A 102 14.07 2.23 10.04
C GLY A 102 14.29 2.37 11.54
N CYS A 103 13.24 2.70 12.31
CA CYS A 103 13.29 2.82 13.77
C CYS A 103 12.24 1.92 14.42
N ASN A 104 12.51 1.46 15.63
CA ASN A 104 11.53 0.78 16.46
C ASN A 104 10.53 1.81 17.04
N LEU A 105 9.27 1.41 17.21
CA LEU A 105 8.22 2.23 17.82
C LEU A 105 8.63 2.80 19.19
N ASN A 106 9.39 2.03 19.98
CA ASN A 106 9.81 2.38 21.33
C ASN A 106 11.21 3.05 21.37
N SER A 107 11.85 3.32 20.22
CA SER A 107 13.15 4.01 20.21
C SER A 107 12.95 5.50 20.52
N ALA A 108 13.86 6.07 21.32
CA ALA A 108 13.93 7.52 21.53
C ALA A 108 14.13 8.30 20.21
N GLU A 109 14.69 7.64 19.20
CA GLU A 109 14.99 8.21 17.88
C GLU A 109 13.75 8.35 16.99
N ILE A 110 12.60 7.73 17.34
CA ILE A 110 11.41 7.75 16.48
C ILE A 110 10.91 9.17 16.20
N ARG A 111 11.08 10.10 17.14
CA ARG A 111 10.70 11.51 17.01
C ARG A 111 11.77 12.38 16.33
N ARG A 112 12.91 11.79 15.97
CA ARG A 112 14.09 12.48 15.41
C ARG A 112 14.22 12.12 13.93
N ILE A 113 13.68 12.97 13.06
CA ILE A 113 13.65 12.74 11.60
C ILE A 113 15.07 12.55 11.05
N ASP A 114 16.06 13.23 11.62
CA ASP A 114 17.50 13.11 11.32
C ASP A 114 18.07 11.71 11.57
N TYR A 115 17.39 10.87 12.37
CA TYR A 115 17.79 9.50 12.69
C TYR A 115 17.06 8.46 11.83
N TRP A 116 16.11 8.88 11.01
CA TRP A 116 15.38 7.96 10.15
C TRP A 116 16.28 7.51 9.02
N ARG A 117 16.51 6.19 8.96
CA ARG A 117 17.30 5.55 7.91
C ARG A 117 16.43 5.11 6.72
N GLY A 118 15.12 5.07 6.92
CA GLY A 118 14.14 4.63 5.94
C GLY A 118 13.33 5.77 5.32
N SER A 119 12.73 5.51 4.16
CA SER A 119 12.05 6.51 3.34
C SER A 119 10.57 6.73 3.66
N ASN A 120 10.01 6.02 4.66
CA ASN A 120 8.63 6.14 5.11
C ASN A 120 7.58 6.15 3.98
N GLN A 121 7.75 5.32 2.94
CA GLN A 121 6.86 5.39 1.78
C GLN A 121 5.43 5.00 2.12
N MET A 122 5.20 4.19 3.15
CA MET A 122 3.85 3.85 3.60
C MET A 122 3.13 5.09 4.14
N GLY A 123 3.77 5.81 5.08
CA GLY A 123 3.23 7.06 5.61
C GLY A 123 3.00 8.11 4.53
N ASN A 124 3.94 8.26 3.60
CA ASN A 124 3.81 9.19 2.47
C ASN A 124 2.59 8.88 1.59
N LEU A 125 2.37 7.60 1.23
CA LEU A 125 1.20 7.21 0.43
C LEU A 125 -0.12 7.39 1.18
N LEU A 126 -0.15 7.16 2.50
CA LEU A 126 -1.34 7.41 3.31
C LEU A 126 -1.69 8.90 3.36
N MET A 127 -0.68 9.77 3.52
CA MET A 127 -0.89 11.22 3.50
C MET A 127 -1.29 11.72 2.11
N GLU A 128 -0.70 11.18 1.02
CA GLU A 128 -1.14 11.46 -0.35
C GLU A 128 -2.62 11.09 -0.56
N LEU A 129 -3.01 9.89 -0.11
CA LEU A 129 -4.39 9.42 -0.21
C LEU A 129 -5.36 10.26 0.65
N ARG A 130 -4.93 10.71 1.83
CA ARG A 130 -5.71 11.62 2.69
C ARG A 130 -6.03 12.93 1.97
N GLU A 131 -5.05 13.53 1.29
CA GLU A 131 -5.25 14.75 0.52
C GLU A 131 -6.16 14.53 -0.70
N GLU A 132 -6.02 13.39 -1.39
CA GLU A 132 -6.94 12.99 -2.47
C GLU A 132 -8.40 12.94 -1.98
N PHE A 133 -8.64 12.31 -0.82
CA PHE A 133 -9.97 12.21 -0.24
C PHE A 133 -10.54 13.56 0.22
N ARG A 134 -9.71 14.40 0.85
CA ARG A 134 -10.08 15.77 1.23
C ARG A 134 -10.51 16.59 0.01
N ALA A 135 -9.77 16.51 -1.10
CA ALA A 135 -10.10 17.22 -2.33
C ALA A 135 -11.43 16.76 -2.95
N LYS A 136 -11.68 15.45 -3.00
CA LYS A 136 -12.97 14.90 -3.48
C LYS A 136 -14.14 15.37 -2.62
N HIS A 137 -13.99 15.40 -1.29
CA HIS A 137 -15.06 15.83 -0.38
C HIS A 137 -15.39 17.32 -0.54
N LYS A 138 -14.39 18.19 -0.72
CA LYS A 138 -14.60 19.61 -1.02
C LYS A 138 -15.32 19.81 -2.35
N THR A 139 -14.98 19.03 -3.37
CA THR A 139 -15.60 19.11 -4.71
C THR A 139 -17.05 18.62 -4.68
N GLY A 140 -17.36 17.56 -3.93
CA GLY A 140 -18.72 17.07 -3.74
C GLY A 140 -19.63 18.06 -3.01
N LEU A 141 -19.14 18.69 -1.94
CA LEU A 141 -19.87 19.74 -1.20
C LEU A 141 -20.19 20.97 -2.06
N ASN A 142 -19.30 21.35 -2.98
CA ASN A 142 -19.51 22.50 -3.88
C ASN A 142 -20.51 22.23 -5.02
N SER A 143 -20.96 20.98 -5.22
CA SER A 143 -21.94 20.62 -6.26
C SER A 143 -23.39 20.58 -5.79
N THR A 144 -23.63 20.76 -4.49
CA THR A 144 -24.96 20.85 -3.88
C THR A 144 -25.13 22.19 -3.16
N SER A 145 -25.30 23.27 -3.94
CA SER A 145 -25.99 24.46 -3.42
C SER A 145 -27.50 24.28 -3.67
N PRO A 146 -28.35 24.39 -2.64
CA PRO A 146 -29.79 24.40 -2.84
C PRO A 146 -30.16 25.66 -3.60
N ASN A 147 -30.90 25.48 -4.68
CA ASN A 147 -31.58 26.56 -5.38
C ASN A 147 -32.55 27.23 -4.37
N SER A 148 -32.13 28.37 -3.81
CA SER A 148 -33.00 29.25 -3.04
C SER A 148 -33.99 29.87 -4.01
N LEU A 149 -35.19 29.29 -4.09
CA LEU A 149 -36.33 29.97 -4.67
C LEU A 149 -36.88 30.94 -3.62
N ASP A 150 -36.42 32.19 -3.71
CA ASP A 150 -37.24 33.35 -3.38
C ASP A 150 -38.33 33.45 -4.44
N THR A 151 -39.59 33.22 -4.03
CA THR A 151 -40.78 34.08 -4.19
C THR A 151 -42.01 33.35 -3.68
#